data_AF-A0A7C2J4M7-F1
#
_entry.id   AF-A0A7C2J4M7-F1
#
_cell.length_a   1.000
_cell.length_b   1.000
_cell.length_c   1.000
_cell.angle_alpha   90.00
_cell.angle_beta   90.00
_cell.angle_gamma   90.00
#
_symmetry.space_group_name_H-M   'P 1'
#
loop_
_entity.id
_entity.type
_entity.pdbx_description
1 polymer ?
#
loop_
_entity_poly.entity_id
_entity_poly.type
_entity_poly.pdbx_seq_one_letter_code
_entity_poly.pdbx_strand_id
1 'polypeptide(L)' 'MEDIASQLLKILCTGLGEGHTNTDKLTREILLLNPGRDYTRTKIEVVEALKELRESGQIQIVTEGWELGQELFYICAKRL' A
#
# COMPACT_ATOMS: atom_id res chain seq x y z
N MET A 1 4.46 15.11 10.62
CA MET A 1 4.09 14.49 9.33
C MET A 1 4.16 13.00 9.58
N GLU A 2 3.05 12.28 9.38
CA GLU A 2 2.99 10.82 9.61
C GLU A 2 3.92 10.11 8.60
N ASP A 3 4.59 9.03 9.00
CA ASP A 3 5.47 8.29 8.09
C ASP A 3 4.66 7.49 7.05
N ILE A 4 5.31 7.05 5.96
CA ILE A 4 4.64 6.36 4.86
C ILE A 4 3.98 5.06 5.33
N ALA A 5 4.60 4.29 6.23
CA ALA A 5 4.06 3.01 6.68
C ALA A 5 2.77 3.21 7.48
N SER A 6 2.75 4.19 8.38
CA SER A 6 1.54 4.57 9.13
C SER A 6 0.42 5.08 8.21
N GLN A 7 0.75 5.91 7.21
CA GLN A 7 -0.22 6.36 6.20
C GLN A 7 -0.77 5.20 5.36
N LEU A 8 0.08 4.26 4.93
CA LEU A 8 -0.33 3.08 4.18
C LEU A 8 -1.25 2.17 5.00
N LEU A 9 -0.94 1.93 6.26
CA LEU A 9 -1.82 1.19 7.17
C LEU A 9 -3.17 1.86 7.30
N LYS A 10 -3.20 3.18 7.46
CA LYS A 10 -4.46 3.93 7.52
C LYS A 10 -5.26 3.77 6.22
N ILE A 11 -4.62 3.93 5.06
CA ILE A 11 -5.27 3.73 3.75
C ILE A 11 -5.86 2.32 3.64
N LEU A 12 -5.07 1.30 3.96
CA LEU A 12 -5.43 -0.12 3.82
C LEU A 12 -6.46 -0.61 4.86
N CYS A 13 -6.49 -0.02 6.05
CA CYS A 13 -7.32 -0.48 7.16
C CYS A 13 -8.52 0.44 7.47
N THR A 14 -8.63 1.63 6.85
CA THR A 14 -9.73 2.58 7.13
C THR A 14 -10.36 3.24 5.89
N GLY A 15 -9.73 3.15 4.71
CA GLY A 15 -10.12 3.93 3.54
C GLY A 15 -10.85 3.13 2.45
N LEU A 16 -10.11 2.75 1.41
CA LEU A 16 -10.60 1.99 0.26
C LEU A 16 -10.72 0.53 0.68
N GLY A 17 -11.89 -0.05 0.46
CA GLY A 17 -12.31 -1.35 0.99
C GLY A 17 -11.26 -2.46 0.97
N GLU A 18 -11.42 -3.36 1.92
CA GLU A 18 -10.68 -4.60 2.09
C GLU A 18 -10.37 -5.27 0.72
N GLY A 19 -9.14 -5.10 0.24
CA GLY A 19 -8.63 -5.76 -0.96
C GLY A 19 -8.77 -4.95 -2.25
N HIS A 20 -7.88 -5.23 -3.20
CA HIS A 20 -7.84 -4.65 -4.55
C HIS A 20 -7.10 -3.30 -4.73
N THR A 21 -6.21 -2.95 -3.81
CA THR A 21 -5.27 -1.82 -4.00
C THR A 21 -3.89 -2.35 -4.38
N ASN A 22 -3.37 -1.91 -5.53
CA ASN A 22 -2.02 -2.23 -6.01
C ASN A 22 -1.02 -1.12 -5.65
N THR A 23 0.27 -1.38 -5.86
CA THR A 23 1.35 -0.45 -5.50
C THR A 23 1.20 0.93 -6.16
N ASP A 24 0.76 1.00 -7.42
CA ASP A 24 0.60 2.27 -8.14
C ASP A 24 -0.55 3.10 -7.58
N LYS A 25 -1.68 2.48 -7.23
CA LYS A 25 -2.78 3.15 -6.53
C LYS A 25 -2.32 3.69 -5.17
N LEU A 26 -1.64 2.87 -4.38
CA LEU A 26 -1.11 3.28 -3.06
C LEU A 26 -0.11 4.44 -3.18
N THR A 27 0.75 4.42 -4.20
CA THR A 27 1.70 5.50 -4.46
C THR A 27 0.96 6.82 -4.75
N ARG A 28 -0.09 6.79 -5.57
CA ARG A 28 -0.89 7.98 -5.88
C ARG A 28 -1.58 8.55 -4.65
N GLU A 29 -2.17 7.71 -3.81
CA GLU A 29 -2.78 8.15 -2.54
C GLU A 29 -1.76 8.81 -1.61
N ILE A 30 -0.56 8.23 -1.48
CA ILE A 30 0.52 8.83 -0.69
C ILE A 30 0.96 10.18 -1.26
N LEU A 31 1.02 10.35 -2.59
CA LEU A 31 1.33 11.64 -3.21
C LEU A 31 0.26 12.69 -2.96
N LEU A 32 -1.02 12.31 -2.89
CA LEU A 32 -2.11 13.22 -2.53
C LEU A 32 -1.98 13.71 -1.09
N LEU A 33 -1.56 12.82 -0.18
CA LEU A 33 -1.32 13.17 1.24
C LEU A 33 -0.02 13.94 1.46
N ASN A 34 0.95 13.83 0.54
CA ASN A 34 2.27 14.44 0.64
C ASN A 34 2.62 15.17 -0.66
N PRO A 35 2.01 16.35 -0.92
CA PRO A 35 2.23 17.08 -2.16
C PRO A 35 3.70 17.49 -2.32
N GLY A 36 4.20 17.40 -3.55
CA GLY A 36 5.56 17.79 -3.91
C GLY A 36 6.61 16.68 -3.87
N ARG A 37 6.25 15.45 -3.51
CA ARG A 37 7.15 14.29 -3.66
C ARG A 37 7.20 13.81 -5.12
N ASP A 38 8.35 13.25 -5.50
CA ASP A 38 8.52 12.58 -6.80
C ASP A 38 7.82 11.21 -6.82
N TYR A 39 7.19 10.87 -7.94
CA TYR A 39 6.46 9.61 -8.10
C TYR A 39 7.36 8.38 -7.96
N THR A 40 8.49 8.37 -8.66
CA THR A 40 9.38 7.20 -8.74
C THR A 40 9.99 6.91 -7.37
N ARG A 41 10.51 7.95 -6.72
CA ARG A 41 11.06 7.85 -5.37
C ARG A 41 10.00 7.41 -4.36
N THR A 42 8.81 7.99 -4.42
CA THR A 42 7.71 7.61 -3.51
C THR A 42 7.27 6.17 -3.73
N LYS A 43 7.25 5.68 -4.98
CA LYS A 43 6.92 4.28 -5.29
C LYS A 43 7.91 3.31 -4.65
N ILE A 44 9.21 3.61 -4.68
CA ILE A 44 10.24 2.79 -4.01
C ILE A 44 9.97 2.72 -2.50
N GLU A 45 9.78 3.88 -1.87
CA GLU A 45 9.53 3.97 -0.43
C GLU A 45 8.21 3.27 -0.02
N VAL A 46 7.18 3.33 -0.88
CA VAL A 46 5.92 2.58 -0.69
C VAL A 46 6.15 1.08 -0.76
N VAL A 47 6.93 0.58 -1.73
CA VAL A 47 7.25 -0.86 -1.83
C VAL A 47 8.03 -1.35 -0.61
N GLU A 48 9.02 -0.58 -0.15
CA GLU A 48 9.80 -0.88 1.05
C GLU A 48 8.91 -0.94 2.29
N ALA A 49 8.06 0.07 2.49
CA ALA A 49 7.11 0.09 3.60
C ALA A 49 6.11 -1.08 3.54
N LEU A 50 5.57 -1.42 2.37
CA LEU A 50 4.67 -2.57 2.21
C LEU A 50 5.35 -3.90 2.56
N LYS A 51 6.65 -4.02 2.26
CA LYS A 51 7.44 -5.20 2.64
C LYS A 51 7.57 -5.29 4.17
N GLU A 52 7.91 -4.20 4.84
CA GLU A 52 8.01 -4.15 6.31
C GLU A 52 6.66 -4.44 7.00
N LEU A 53 5.58 -3.87 6.50
CA LEU A 53 4.22 -4.10 7.01
C LEU A 53 3.78 -5.56 6.83
N ARG A 54 4.23 -6.21 5.75
CA ARG A 54 3.98 -7.64 5.53
C ARG A 54 4.81 -8.50 6.49
N GLU A 55 6.10 -8.21 6.63
CA GLU A 55 7.02 -8.95 7.50
C GLU A 55 6.60 -8.85 8.98
N SER A 56 6.06 -7.72 9.38
CA SER A 56 5.47 -7.51 10.72
C SER A 56 4.06 -8.10 10.88
N GLY A 57 3.47 -8.65 9.82
CA GLY A 57 2.15 -9.28 9.83
C GLY A 57 0.98 -8.30 9.93
N GLN A 58 1.20 -7.01 9.67
CA GLN A 58 0.14 -5.99 9.70
C GLN A 58 -0.71 -5.99 8.43
N ILE A 59 -0.16 -6.46 7.31
CA ILE A 59 -0.86 -6.64 6.04
C ILE A 59 -0.57 -8.03 5.44
N GLN A 60 -1.46 -8.49 4.56
CA GLN A 60 -1.25 -9.69 3.75
C GLN A 60 -1.28 -9.32 2.26
N ILE A 61 -0.60 -10.13 1.44
CA ILE A 61 -0.63 -10.00 -0.01
C ILE A 61 -1.66 -10.99 -0.55
N VAL A 62 -2.64 -10.49 -1.30
CA VAL A 62 -3.58 -11.30 -2.08
C VAL A 62 -3.16 -11.20 -3.53
N THR A 63 -2.81 -12.31 -4.15
CA THR A 63 -2.56 -12.37 -5.60
C THR A 63 -3.84 -12.79 -6.29
N GLU A 64 -4.51 -11.89 -7.00
CA GLU A 64 -5.64 -12.23 -7.85
C GLU A 64 -5.49 -11.52 -9.21
N GLY A 65 -4.92 -12.22 -10.19
CA GLY A 65 -4.71 -11.65 -11.53
C GLY A 65 -3.58 -12.34 -12.32
N TRP A 66 -3.74 -13.62 -12.65
CA TRP A 66 -2.84 -14.28 -13.61
C TRP A 66 -3.06 -13.79 -15.05
N GLU A 67 -4.17 -13.12 -15.34
CA GLU A 67 -4.57 -12.73 -16.70
C GLU A 67 -4.07 -11.33 -17.15
N LEU A 68 -3.52 -10.51 -16.25
CA LEU A 68 -3.16 -9.10 -16.54
C LEU A 68 -1.71 -8.70 -16.21
N GLY A 69 -0.85 -9.67 -15.88
CA GLY A 69 0.49 -9.40 -15.33
C GLY A 69 0.45 -9.37 -13.80
N GLN A 70 1.55 -9.71 -13.15
CA GLN A 70 1.63 -9.93 -11.69
C GLN A 70 1.36 -8.63 -10.89
N GLU A 71 0.09 -8.26 -10.73
CA GLU A 71 -0.30 -7.20 -9.79
C GLU A 71 -0.46 -7.78 -8.39
N LEU A 72 0.24 -7.18 -7.43
CA LEU A 72 0.12 -7.51 -6.01
C LEU A 72 -0.99 -6.68 -5.39
N PHE A 73 -1.94 -7.32 -4.74
CA PHE A 73 -2.96 -6.65 -3.94
C PHE A 73 -2.65 -6.81 -2.46
N TYR A 74 -2.98 -5.79 -1.68
CA TYR A 74 -2.69 -5.75 -0.26
C TYR A 74 -3.99 -5.66 0.54
N ILE A 75 -4.08 -6.44 1.60
CA ILE A 75 -5.19 -6.39 2.56
C ILE A 75 -4.65 -6.13 3.97
N CYS A 76 -5.40 -5.40 4.78
CA CYS A 76 -5.09 -5.25 6.20
C CYS A 76 -5.28 -6.61 6.92
N ALA A 77 -4.30 -7.02 7.73
CA ALA A 77 -4.37 -8.29 8.46
C ALA A 77 -5.14 -8.17 9.79
N LYS A 78 -5.41 -6.95 10.26
CA LYS A 78 -6.25 -6.72 11.44
C LYS A 78 -7.72 -6.71 11.04
N ARG A 79 -8.47 -7.72 11.48
CA ARG A 79 -9.91 -7.52 11.77
C ARG A 79 -9.99 -6.52 12.93
N LEU A 80 -10.60 -5.37 12.69
CA LEU A 80 -11.11 -4.53 13.79
C LEU A 80 -12.22 -5.28 14.53
#